data_AF-A0A7C0TW82-F1
#
_entry.id   AF-A0A7C0TW82-F1
#
_cell.length_a   1.000
_cell.length_b   1.000
_cell.length_c   1.000
_cell.angle_alpha   90.00
_cell.angle_beta   90.00
_cell.angle_gamma   90.00
#
_symmetry.space_group_name_H-M   'P 1'
#
loop_
_entity.id
_entity.type
_entity.pdbx_description
1 polymer ?
#
loop_
_entity_poly.entity_id
_entity_poly.type
_entity_poly.pdbx_seq_one_letter_code
_entity_poly.pdbx_strand_id
1 'polypeptide(L)'
;MSDYEIVHYETRISEDEMDDVAVFKVMEIGPESTPRQSWEVAVILSPLFRVLQMDTLASKESRAEMVTGLGAQAIVSQLQSGQAPPFDGPIVLSVDYPGAPGAPQVLSDYHHIRVSEGQIQKL
;
A
#
# COMPACT_ATOMS: atom_id res chain seq x y z
N MET A 1 18.84 8.42 -8.32
CA MET A 1 17.50 8.04 -7.81
C MET A 1 17.71 7.17 -6.59
N SER A 2 16.74 7.14 -5.68
CA SER A 2 16.89 6.45 -4.40
C SER A 2 16.18 5.10 -4.42
N ASP A 3 16.74 4.13 -3.70
CA ASP A 3 16.07 2.86 -3.43
C ASP A 3 15.07 3.06 -2.29
N TYR A 4 13.96 2.33 -2.31
CA TYR A 4 12.99 2.35 -1.24
C TYR A 4 12.65 0.95 -0.74
N GLU A 5 12.53 0.80 0.57
CA GLU A 5 11.92 -0.36 1.21
C GLU A 5 10.55 0.04 1.77
N ILE A 6 9.52 -0.73 1.42
CA ILE A 6 8.15 -0.56 1.89
C ILE A 6 7.86 -1.72 2.81
N VAL A 7 7.55 -1.43 4.07
CA VAL A 7 7.23 -2.42 5.09
C VAL A 7 5.83 -2.16 5.59
N HIS A 8 4.96 -3.17 5.53
CA HIS A 8 3.66 -3.10 6.18
C HIS A 8 3.85 -3.04 7.70
N TYR A 9 3.24 -2.03 8.34
CA TYR A 9 3.37 -1.80 9.77
C TYR A 9 2.14 -2.26 10.54
N GLU A 10 0.95 -1.82 10.12
CA GLU A 10 -0.31 -2.20 10.76
C GLU A 10 -1.49 -2.13 9.79
N THR A 11 -2.54 -2.89 10.09
CA THR A 11 -3.85 -2.76 9.43
C THR A 11 -4.94 -2.61 10.48
N ARG A 12 -5.81 -1.63 10.29
CA ARG A 12 -6.95 -1.32 11.16
C ARG A 12 -8.22 -1.47 10.35
N ILE A 13 -9.04 -2.44 10.73
CA ILE A 13 -10.30 -2.75 10.06
C ILE A 13 -11.45 -2.14 10.85
N SER A 14 -12.29 -1.35 10.17
CA SER A 14 -13.42 -0.71 10.80
C SER A 14 -14.49 -1.73 11.16
N GLU A 15 -15.00 -1.64 12.39
CA GLU A 15 -16.17 -2.38 12.86
C GLU A 15 -17.48 -1.64 12.51
N ASP A 16 -17.44 -0.31 12.43
CA ASP A 16 -18.59 0.58 12.22
C ASP A 16 -18.76 0.98 10.74
N GLU A 17 -18.32 0.13 9.81
CA GLU A 17 -18.37 0.33 8.35
C GLU A 17 -17.64 1.59 7.83
N MET A 18 -16.81 2.25 8.65
CA MET A 18 -15.92 3.34 8.21
C MET A 18 -14.75 2.80 7.36
N ASP A 19 -13.77 3.67 7.08
CA ASP A 19 -12.63 3.32 6.24
C ASP A 19 -11.75 2.22 6.88
N ASP A 20 -11.35 1.25 6.07
CA ASP A 20 -10.31 0.28 6.45
C ASP A 20 -8.94 0.92 6.13
N VAL A 21 -7.97 0.82 7.04
CA VAL A 21 -6.70 1.54 6.93
C VAL A 21 -5.51 0.59 7.02
N ALA A 22 -4.55 0.71 6.10
CA ALA A 22 -3.24 0.08 6.20
C ALA A 22 -2.16 1.15 6.34
N VAL A 23 -1.20 0.95 7.23
CA VAL A 23 -0.06 1.85 7.42
C VAL A 23 1.21 1.14 6.99
N PHE A 24 2.01 1.83 6.19
CA PHE A 24 3.29 1.35 5.70
C PHE A 24 4.40 2.27 6.19
N LYS A 25 5.53 1.68 6.54
CA LYS A 25 6.79 2.38 6.68
C LYS A 25 7.54 2.33 5.37
N VAL A 26 7.72 3.48 4.74
CA VAL A 26 8.54 3.62 3.53
C VAL A 26 9.89 4.17 3.95
N MET A 27 10.98 3.49 3.59
CA MET A 27 12.34 3.85 3.97
C MET A 27 13.15 4.12 2.71
N GLU A 28 13.81 5.27 2.66
CA GLU A 28 14.82 5.54 1.63
C GLU A 28 16.11 4.81 2.00
N ILE A 29 16.66 4.06 1.05
CA ILE A 29 17.83 3.21 1.20
C ILE A 29 18.98 3.76 0.36
N GLY A 30 20.15 3.91 0.98
CA GLY A 30 21.39 4.34 0.33
C GLY A 30 22.14 3.20 -0.38
N PRO A 31 23.28 3.51 -1.05
CA PRO A 31 24.07 2.58 -1.86
C PRO A 31 24.59 1.32 -1.15
N GLU A 32 24.60 1.30 0.19
CA GLU A 32 25.05 0.18 1.02
C GLU A 32 23.91 -0.43 1.85
N SER A 33 22.68 -0.33 1.36
CA SER A 33 21.48 -0.72 2.11
C SER A 33 21.33 0.03 3.45
N THR A 34 21.84 1.26 3.52
CA THR A 34 21.78 2.10 4.72
C THR A 34 20.49 2.91 4.75
N PRO A 35 19.65 2.80 5.80
CA PRO A 35 18.46 3.63 5.93
C PRO A 35 18.85 5.10 6.05
N ARG A 36 18.26 5.95 5.21
CA ARG A 36 18.50 7.41 5.23
C ARG A 36 17.36 8.16 5.88
N GLN A 37 16.15 7.86 5.44
CA GLN A 37 14.92 8.52 5.89
C GLN A 37 13.79 7.50 5.92
N SER A 38 12.79 7.75 6.76
CA SER A 38 11.60 6.91 6.82
C SER A 38 10.33 7.74 7.01
N TRP A 39 9.26 7.32 6.35
CA TRP A 39 7.95 7.95 6.42
C TRP A 39 6.88 6.91 6.73
N GLU A 40 5.85 7.33 7.45
CA GLU A 40 4.63 6.56 7.60
C GLU A 40 3.63 7.00 6.53
N VAL A 41 3.11 6.03 5.79
CA VAL A 41 2.15 6.25 4.71
C VAL A 41 0.89 5.48 5.08
N ALA A 42 -0.18 6.22 5.35
CA ALA A 42 -1.50 5.66 5.55
C ALA A 42 -2.21 5.48 4.21
N VAL A 43 -2.81 4.32 4.03
CA VAL A 43 -3.66 3.96 2.90
C VAL A 43 -5.06 3.69 3.44
N ILE A 44 -6.04 4.35 2.85
CA ILE A 44 -7.44 4.34 3.28
C ILE A 44 -8.28 3.67 2.20
N LEU A 45 -8.94 2.56 2.52
CA LEU A 45 -9.91 1.91 1.66
C LEU A 45 -11.30 2.46 1.95
N SER A 46 -11.86 3.19 0.98
CA SER A 46 -13.16 3.82 1.17
C SER A 46 -14.29 2.78 1.26
N PRO A 47 -15.31 3.01 2.12
CA PRO A 47 -16.48 2.13 2.24
C PRO A 47 -17.19 1.89 0.91
N LEU A 48 -17.28 2.92 0.07
CA LEU A 48 -17.93 2.80 -1.24
C LEU A 48 -17.12 1.90 -2.18
N PHE A 49 -15.80 2.03 -2.21
CA PHE A 49 -14.95 1.12 -2.98
C PHE A 49 -15.10 -0.32 -2.49
N ARG A 50 -15.11 -0.53 -1.16
CA ARG A 50 -15.35 -1.85 -0.56
C ARG A 50 -16.68 -2.45 -0.99
N VAL A 51 -17.78 -1.71 -0.95
CA VAL A 51 -19.11 -2.20 -1.37
C VAL A 51 -19.16 -2.56 -2.85
N LEU A 52 -18.43 -1.83 -3.70
CA LEU A 52 -18.39 -2.10 -5.14
C LEU A 52 -17.48 -3.28 -5.50
N GLN A 53 -16.41 -3.49 -4.73
CA GLN A 53 -15.33 -4.42 -5.07
C GLN A 53 -15.32 -5.69 -4.22
N MET A 54 -16.01 -5.73 -3.08
CA MET A 54 -16.10 -6.90 -2.22
C MET A 54 -17.54 -7.34 -2.04
N ASP A 55 -17.72 -8.63 -1.72
CA ASP A 55 -18.97 -9.08 -1.15
C ASP A 55 -19.25 -8.30 0.16
N THR A 56 -20.49 -7.87 0.34
CA THR A 56 -20.99 -7.26 1.59
C THR A 56 -20.70 -8.10 2.84
N LEU A 57 -20.52 -9.41 2.68
CA LEU A 57 -20.17 -10.35 3.76
C LEU A 57 -18.67 -10.66 3.85
N ALA A 58 -17.80 -9.88 3.20
CA ALA A 58 -16.36 -10.08 3.26
C ALA A 58 -15.84 -10.08 4.71
N SER A 59 -15.02 -11.08 5.03
CA SER A 59 -14.44 -11.20 6.36
C SER A 59 -13.48 -10.03 6.66
N LYS A 60 -13.22 -9.76 7.94
CA LYS A 60 -12.20 -8.77 8.35
C LYS A 60 -10.83 -9.08 7.76
N GLU A 61 -10.49 -10.35 7.62
CA GLU A 61 -9.24 -10.83 7.02
C GLU A 61 -9.17 -10.47 5.53
N SER A 62 -10.20 -10.79 4.75
CA SER A 62 -10.23 -10.43 3.32
C SER A 62 -10.18 -8.91 3.10
N ARG A 63 -10.80 -8.13 3.99
CA ARG A 63 -10.72 -6.66 3.95
C ARG A 63 -9.29 -6.18 4.25
N ALA A 64 -8.62 -6.78 5.23
CA ALA A 64 -7.24 -6.48 5.56
C ALA A 64 -6.28 -6.80 4.41
N GLU A 65 -6.44 -7.95 3.78
CA GLU A 65 -5.66 -8.32 2.59
C GLU A 65 -5.86 -7.31 1.46
N MET A 66 -7.09 -6.87 1.23
CA MET A 66 -7.39 -5.90 0.17
C MET A 66 -6.71 -4.55 0.41
N VAL A 67 -6.95 -3.91 1.56
CA VAL A 67 -6.37 -2.58 1.83
C VAL A 67 -4.85 -2.63 1.86
N THR A 68 -4.27 -3.72 2.37
CA THR A 68 -2.82 -3.88 2.44
C THR A 68 -2.22 -4.13 1.05
N GLY A 69 -2.77 -5.07 0.27
CA GLY A 69 -2.28 -5.37 -1.07
C GLY A 69 -2.39 -4.18 -2.02
N LEU A 70 -3.56 -3.53 -2.06
CA LEU A 70 -3.77 -2.34 -2.90
C LEU A 70 -2.94 -1.15 -2.43
N GLY A 71 -2.77 -0.99 -1.12
CA GLY A 71 -1.94 0.06 -0.54
C GLY A 71 -0.48 -0.06 -0.91
N ALA A 72 0.09 -1.25 -0.78
CA ALA A 72 1.45 -1.53 -1.22
C ALA A 72 1.63 -1.24 -2.72
N GLN A 73 0.68 -1.66 -3.55
CA GLN A 73 0.70 -1.38 -4.98
C GLN A 73 0.62 0.12 -5.29
N ALA A 74 -0.21 0.87 -4.56
CA ALA A 74 -0.34 2.32 -4.74
C ALA A 74 0.98 3.03 -4.44
N ILE A 75 1.64 2.66 -3.34
CA ILE A 75 2.93 3.21 -2.94
C ILE A 75 3.99 2.90 -4.00
N VAL A 76 4.09 1.64 -4.44
CA VAL A 76 5.01 1.24 -5.51
C VAL A 76 4.77 2.05 -6.78
N SER A 77 3.51 2.23 -7.18
CA SER A 77 3.15 2.97 -8.39
C SER A 77 3.57 4.44 -8.31
N GLN A 78 3.37 5.10 -7.15
CA GLN A 78 3.83 6.47 -6.92
C GLN A 78 5.35 6.58 -7.01
N LEU A 79 6.08 5.69 -6.32
CA LEU A 79 7.55 5.66 -6.36
C LEU A 79 8.08 5.42 -7.78
N GLN A 80 7.47 4.50 -8.53
CA GLN A 80 7.82 4.24 -9.93
C GLN A 80 7.49 5.39 -10.88
N SER A 81 6.46 6.19 -10.56
CA SER A 81 6.13 7.42 -11.29
C SER A 81 7.08 8.60 -10.97
N GLY A 82 8.01 8.42 -10.04
CA GLY A 82 8.97 9.43 -9.61
C GLY A 82 8.46 10.33 -8.47
N GLN A 83 7.28 10.02 -7.90
CA GLN A 83 6.81 10.69 -6.69
C GLN A 83 7.51 10.09 -5.47
N ALA A 84 8.41 10.85 -4.86
CA ALA A 84 9.09 10.47 -3.63
C ALA A 84 8.28 10.92 -2.40
N PRO A 85 8.34 10.20 -1.27
CA PRO A 85 7.77 10.66 -0.01
C PRO A 85 8.46 11.94 0.51
N PRO A 86 7.81 12.74 1.37
CA PRO A 86 6.47 12.53 1.90
C PRO A 86 5.39 12.79 0.84
N PHE A 87 4.34 11.96 0.83
CA PHE A 87 3.18 12.18 -0.03
C PHE A 87 2.25 13.26 0.57
N ASP A 88 1.44 13.89 -0.27
CA ASP A 88 0.47 14.94 0.12
C ASP A 88 -0.75 14.33 0.85
N GLY A 89 -0.52 13.71 2.01
CA GLY A 89 -1.53 13.08 2.83
C GLY A 89 -1.70 11.56 2.61
N PRO A 90 -2.75 10.96 3.19
CA PRO A 90 -3.02 9.54 3.03
C PRO A 90 -3.42 9.21 1.58
N ILE A 91 -3.04 8.01 1.14
CA ILE A 91 -3.48 7.47 -0.15
C ILE A 91 -4.90 6.95 0.01
N VAL A 92 -5.86 7.53 -0.70
CA VAL A 92 -7.26 7.10 -0.65
C VAL A 92 -7.54 6.19 -1.85
N LEU A 93 -7.94 4.95 -1.55
CA LEU A 93 -8.42 3.97 -2.52
C LEU A 93 -9.94 4.16 -2.67
N SER A 94 -10.32 4.99 -3.63
CA SER A 94 -11.69 5.31 -4.00
C SER A 94 -12.12 4.65 -5.32
N VAL A 95 -13.37 4.84 -5.72
CA VAL A 95 -14.01 4.18 -6.89
C VAL A 95 -13.27 4.36 -8.22
N ASP A 96 -12.48 5.41 -8.33
CA ASP A 96 -11.63 5.77 -9.46
C ASP A 96 -10.22 5.15 -9.40
N TYR A 97 -9.87 4.48 -8.29
CA TYR A 97 -8.60 3.79 -8.16
C TYR A 97 -8.55 2.60 -9.13
N PRO A 98 -7.54 2.49 -10.00
CA PRO A 98 -7.49 1.50 -11.07
C PRO A 98 -7.24 0.06 -10.59
N GLY A 99 -7.13 -0.18 -9.28
CA GLY A 99 -6.94 -1.51 -8.69
C GLY A 99 -8.26 -2.29 -8.60
N ALA A 100 -8.21 -3.58 -8.93
CA ALA A 100 -9.35 -4.49 -8.83
C ALA A 100 -9.32 -5.33 -7.55
N PRO A 101 -10.45 -5.84 -7.06
CA PRO A 101 -10.48 -6.88 -6.04
C PRO A 101 -9.79 -8.15 -6.55
N GLY A 102 -8.82 -8.66 -5.77
CA GLY A 102 -7.90 -9.71 -6.22
C GLY A 102 -6.67 -9.20 -6.99
N ALA A 103 -6.51 -7.87 -7.12
CA ALA A 103 -5.23 -7.23 -7.36
C ALA A 103 -4.60 -6.82 -6.01
N PRO A 104 -3.27 -6.92 -5.88
CA PRO A 104 -2.31 -7.21 -6.94
C PRO A 104 -2.21 -8.71 -7.27
N GLN A 105 -2.23 -9.03 -8.57
CA GLN A 105 -1.90 -10.37 -9.09
C GLN A 105 -0.40 -10.74 -8.91
N VAL A 106 0.46 -9.87 -8.36
CA VAL A 106 1.93 -9.99 -8.56
C VAL A 106 2.81 -9.73 -7.31
N LEU A 107 2.28 -9.31 -6.16
CA LEU A 107 3.09 -9.15 -4.95
C LEU A 107 2.83 -10.33 -4.00
N SER A 108 3.64 -11.39 -4.16
CA SER A 108 3.56 -12.60 -3.33
C SER A 108 3.83 -12.33 -1.85
N ASP A 109 4.46 -11.19 -1.53
CA ASP A 109 4.73 -10.71 -0.17
C ASP A 109 4.65 -9.17 -0.13
N TYR A 110 3.44 -8.63 0.07
CA TYR A 110 3.22 -7.18 0.14
C TYR A 110 3.61 -6.58 1.50
N HIS A 111 4.06 -7.41 2.45
CA HIS A 111 4.52 -6.94 3.75
C HIS A 111 5.93 -6.36 3.70
N HIS A 112 6.73 -6.73 2.69
CA HIS A 112 8.07 -6.19 2.49
C HIS A 112 8.44 -6.12 1.01
N ILE A 113 8.66 -4.90 0.50
CA ILE A 113 8.93 -4.66 -0.93
C ILE A 113 10.13 -3.74 -1.07
N ARG A 114 11.06 -4.07 -1.98
CA ARG A 114 12.10 -3.15 -2.42
C ARG A 114 11.80 -2.60 -3.80
N VAL A 115 11.90 -1.28 -3.96
CA VAL A 115 11.71 -0.56 -5.22
C VAL A 115 13.03 0.08 -5.61
N SER A 116 13.58 -0.35 -6.76
CA SER A 116 14.85 0.12 -7.32
C SER A 116 14.68 0.35 -8.82
N GLU A 117 15.01 1.54 -9.34
CA GLU A 117 15.00 1.89 -10.79
C GLU A 117 14.01 1.10 -11.68
N GLY A 118 12.70 1.33 -11.51
CA GLY A 118 11.66 0.71 -12.34
C GLY A 118 11.52 -0.82 -12.18
N GLN A 119 12.27 -1.43 -11.27
CA GLN A 119 12.24 -2.84 -10.91
C GLN A 119 11.77 -3.02 -9.47
N ILE A 120 10.85 -3.96 -9.28
CA ILE A 120 10.40 -4.39 -7.96
C ILE A 120 11.23 -5.62 -7.59
N GLN A 121 12.04 -5.50 -6.54
CA GLN A 121 12.83 -6.61 -6.03
C GLN A 121 12.14 -7.18 -4.78
N LYS A 122 12.07 -8.51 -4.74
CA LYS A 122 11.59 -9.26 -3.59
C LYS A 122 12.73 -9.36 -2.58
N LEU A 123 12.43 -9.19 -1.29
CA LEU A 123 13.37 -9.43 -0.19
C LEU A 123 12.90 -10.62 0.64
#